data_AF-A0A7J2HYN3-F1
#
_entry.id   AF-A0A7J2HYN3-F1
#
_cell.length_a   1.000
_cell.length_b   1.000
_cell.length_c   1.000
_cell.angle_alpha   90.00
_cell.angle_beta   90.00
_cell.angle_gamma   90.00
#
_symmetry.space_group_name_H-M   'P 1'
#
loop_
_entity.id
_entity.type
_entity.pdbx_description
1 polymer ?
#
loop_
_entity_poly.entity_id
_entity_poly.type
_entity_poly.pdbx_seq_one_letter_code
_entity_poly.pdbx_strand_id
1 'polypeptide(L)' 'MSSDIEQITSKLLKRGYIIRKFPEKIEISKSDVKLVLYPNIGGCLIIRYKGNRVLGKAYGSLSNINDVFKLLGEPP' A
#
# COMPACT_ATOMS: atom_id res chain seq x y z
N MET A 1 8.94 5.70 -11.77
CA MET A 1 8.52 4.31 -11.48
C MET A 1 9.29 3.67 -10.32
N SER A 2 10.61 3.42 -10.39
CA SER A 2 11.35 2.86 -9.22
C SER A 2 11.41 3.82 -8.02
N SER A 3 11.65 5.11 -8.28
CA SER A 3 11.71 6.16 -7.25
C SER A 3 10.42 6.29 -6.43
N ASP A 4 9.26 6.19 -7.08
CA ASP A 4 7.96 6.45 -6.44
C ASP A 4 7.61 5.36 -5.41
N ILE A 5 7.91 4.11 -5.75
CA ILE A 5 7.70 2.96 -4.87
C ILE A 5 8.67 2.99 -3.69
N GLU A 6 9.92 3.40 -3.90
CA GLU A 6 10.88 3.59 -2.81
C GLU A 6 10.46 4.71 -1.86
N GLN A 7 9.94 5.82 -2.39
CA GLN A 7 9.39 6.90 -1.55
C GLN A 7 8.16 6.45 -0.76
N ILE A 8 7.21 5.75 -1.40
CA ILE A 8 6.03 5.17 -0.74
C ILE A 8 6.45 4.24 0.39
N THR A 9 7.32 3.27 0.08
CA THR A 9 7.76 2.28 1.06
C THR A 9 8.55 2.91 2.19
N SER A 10 9.46 3.85 1.92
CA SER A 10 10.20 4.58 2.96
C SER A 10 9.30 5.40 3.89
N LYS A 11 8.33 6.15 3.34
CA LYS A 11 7.35 6.90 4.13
C LYS A 11 6.50 5.98 5.01
N LEU A 12 6.01 4.86 4.45
CA LEU A 12 5.17 3.92 5.19
C LEU A 12 5.97 3.17 6.27
N LEU A 13 7.24 2.84 6.01
CA LEU A 13 8.14 2.26 7.02
C LEU A 13 8.30 3.21 8.22
N LYS A 14 8.52 4.51 7.98
CA LYS A 14 8.61 5.54 9.04
C LYS A 14 7.32 5.67 9.87
N ARG A 15 6.17 5.30 9.29
CA ARG A 15 4.86 5.30 9.97
C ARG A 15 4.52 3.97 10.66
N GLY A 16 5.48 3.05 10.74
CA GLY A 16 5.33 1.76 11.44
C GLY A 16 4.61 0.68 10.63
N TYR A 17 4.52 0.82 9.30
CA TYR A 17 4.05 -0.27 8.45
C TYR A 17 5.15 -1.33 8.27
N ILE A 18 4.73 -2.60 8.22
CA ILE A 18 5.59 -3.73 7.91
C ILE A 18 5.60 -3.93 6.39
N ILE A 19 6.78 -4.04 5.79
CA ILE A 19 6.94 -4.15 4.33
C ILE A 19 7.59 -5.49 3.99
N ARG A 20 6.98 -6.20 3.03
CA ARG A 20 7.47 -7.47 2.47
C ARG A 20 7.56 -7.33 0.96
N LYS A 21 8.77 -7.45 0.42
CA LYS A 21 9.02 -7.36 -1.01
C LYS A 21 9.01 -8.75 -1.64
N PHE A 22 8.28 -8.90 -2.73
CA PHE A 22 8.27 -10.08 -3.60
C PHE A 22 8.67 -9.66 -5.02
N PRO A 23 9.06 -10.59 -5.89
CA PRO A 23 9.47 -10.25 -7.25
C PRO A 23 8.40 -9.47 -8.04
N GLU A 24 7.12 -9.80 -7.84
CA GLU A 24 6.02 -9.22 -8.64
C GLU A 24 5.21 -8.15 -7.89
N LYS A 25 5.40 -8.04 -6.57
CA LYS A 25 4.56 -7.19 -5.72
C LYS A 25 5.26 -6.80 -4.42
N ILE A 26 4.77 -5.74 -3.80
CA ILE A 26 5.22 -5.33 -2.46
C ILE A 26 4.00 -5.30 -1.54
N GLU A 27 4.03 -6.10 -0.49
CA GLU A 27 2.99 -6.13 0.52
C GLU A 27 3.38 -5.24 1.70
N ILE A 28 2.45 -4.39 2.13
CA ILE A 28 2.64 -3.39 3.17
C ILE A 28 1.46 -3.52 4.12
N SER A 29 1.70 -3.74 5.41
CA SER A 29 0.63 -4.03 6.37
C SER A 29 0.82 -3.29 7.69
N LYS A 30 -0.28 -2.82 8.27
CA LYS A 30 -0.33 -2.22 9.60
C LYS A 30 -1.72 -2.45 10.20
N SER A 31 -1.76 -3.03 11.40
CA SER A 31 -3.01 -3.32 12.12
C SER A 31 -4.04 -4.05 11.24
N ASP A 32 -5.13 -3.38 10.90
CA ASP A 32 -6.27 -3.88 10.13
C ASP A 32 -6.20 -3.55 8.63
N VAL A 33 -5.07 -3.04 8.14
CA VAL A 33 -4.90 -2.64 6.74
C VAL A 33 -3.74 -3.39 6.08
N LYS A 34 -3.98 -3.86 4.85
CA LYS A 34 -2.98 -4.40 3.94
C LYS A 34 -3.03 -3.67 2.60
N LEU A 35 -1.93 -3.06 2.20
CA LEU A 35 -1.67 -2.50 0.88
C LEU A 35 -0.78 -3.47 0.10
N VAL A 36 -1.11 -3.69 -1.17
CA VAL A 36 -0.30 -4.46 -2.11
C VAL A 36 0.00 -3.56 -3.31
N LEU A 37 1.27 -3.32 -3.57
CA LEU A 37 1.75 -2.59 -4.73
C LEU A 37 2.12 -3.58 -5.83
N TYR A 38 1.73 -3.29 -7.08
CA TYR A 38 2.09 -4.06 -8.27
C TYR A 38 2.94 -3.17 -9.19
N PRO A 39 4.27 -3.15 -9.01
CA PRO A 39 5.17 -2.27 -9.76
C PRO A 39 5.05 -2.42 -11.27
N ASN A 40 4.96 -3.67 -11.74
CA ASN A 40 4.96 -4.02 -13.17
C ASN A 40 3.71 -3.53 -13.90
N ILE A 41 2.58 -3.42 -13.18
CA ILE A 41 1.28 -3.03 -13.74
C ILE A 41 0.96 -1.57 -13.36
N GLY A 42 1.71 -0.97 -12.43
CA GLY A 42 1.47 0.40 -11.96
C GLY A 42 0.22 0.54 -11.10
N GLY A 43 -0.22 -0.53 -10.43
CA GLY A 43 -1.45 -0.56 -9.64
C GLY A 43 -1.23 -0.84 -8.16
N CYS A 44 -2.27 -0.63 -7.36
CA CYS A 44 -2.31 -1.02 -5.95
C CYS A 44 -3.66 -1.60 -5.55
N LEU A 45 -3.63 -2.45 -4.52
CA LEU A 45 -4.80 -3.03 -3.87
C LEU A 45 -4.71 -2.74 -2.36
N ILE A 46 -5.76 -2.21 -1.79
CA ILE A 46 -5.90 -2.00 -0.34
C ILE A 46 -7.00 -2.92 0.17
N ILE A 47 -6.72 -3.60 1.27
CA ILE A 47 -7.63 -4.51 1.95
C ILE A 47 -7.74 -4.04 3.39
N ARG A 48 -8.97 -3.83 3.86
CA ARG A 48 -9.28 -3.53 5.26
C ARG A 48 -9.87 -4.76 5.92
N TYR A 49 -9.47 -5.02 7.15
CA TYR A 49 -9.87 -6.17 7.94
C TYR A 49 -10.65 -5.75 9.18
N LYS A 50 -11.44 -6.66 9.74
CA LYS A 50 -12.01 -6.57 11.09
C LYS A 50 -11.78 -7.92 11.77
N GLY A 51 -10.71 -8.01 12.54
CA GLY A 51 -10.16 -9.30 12.96
C GLY A 51 -9.74 -10.12 11.74
N ASN A 52 -10.24 -11.35 11.62
CA ASN A 52 -9.89 -12.25 10.51
C ASN A 52 -10.79 -12.10 9.27
N ARG A 53 -11.74 -11.15 9.29
CA ARG A 53 -12.67 -10.92 8.17
C ARG A 53 -12.24 -9.74 7.31
N VAL A 54 -12.39 -9.87 6.00
CA VAL A 54 -12.22 -8.74 5.07
C VAL A 54 -13.45 -7.85 5.17
N LEU A 55 -13.23 -6.58 5.53
CA LEU A 55 -14.26 -5.55 5.61
C LEU A 55 -14.44 -4.80 4.28
N GLY A 56 -13.36 -4.63 3.52
CA GLY A 56 -13.43 -3.94 2.24
C GLY A 56 -12.15 -4.09 1.42
N LYS A 57 -12.28 -3.85 0.12
CA LYS A 57 -11.17 -3.80 -0.84
C LYS A 57 -11.31 -2.55 -1.71
N ALA A 58 -10.20 -1.90 -2.01
CA ALA A 58 -10.13 -0.79 -2.95
C ALA A 58 -8.93 -0.97 -3.89
N TYR A 59 -9.10 -0.59 -5.15
CA TYR A 59 -8.05 -0.64 -6.17
C TYR A 59 -7.68 0.79 -6.58
N GLY A 60 -6.41 1.03 -6.85
CA GLY A 60 -5.91 2.33 -7.25
C GLY A 60 -4.77 2.22 -8.25
N SER A 61 -4.50 3.34 -8.94
CA SER A 61 -3.32 3.50 -9.80
C SER A 61 -2.19 4.13 -8.99
N LEU A 62 -0.94 3.73 -9.27
CA LEU A 62 0.27 4.33 -8.70
C LEU A 62 0.70 5.61 -9.41
N SER A 63 -0.11 6.14 -10.33
CA SER A 63 0.15 7.41 -11.02
C SER A 63 0.25 8.61 -10.08
N ASN A 64 -0.29 8.53 -8.86
CA ASN A 64 -0.16 9.57 -7.84
C ASN A 64 0.04 8.96 -6.45
N ILE A 65 1.22 9.20 -5.87
CA ILE A 65 1.60 8.73 -4.52
C ILE A 65 0.57 9.16 -3.47
N ASN A 66 0.03 10.38 -3.59
CA ASN A 66 -0.90 10.94 -2.62
C ASN A 66 -2.23 10.18 -2.58
N ASP A 67 -2.62 9.52 -3.68
CA ASP A 67 -3.85 8.74 -3.72
C ASP A 67 -3.72 7.46 -2.89
N VAL A 68 -2.52 6.88 -2.82
CA VAL A 68 -2.24 5.75 -1.91
C VAL A 68 -2.42 6.17 -0.46
N PHE A 69 -1.86 7.31 -0.05
CA PHE A 69 -2.02 7.83 1.32
C PHE A 69 -3.48 8.19 1.63
N LYS A 70 -4.19 8.82 0.69
CA LYS A 70 -5.63 9.10 0.83
C LYS A 70 -6.46 7.83 1.02
N LEU A 71 -6.22 6.79 0.23
CA LEU A 71 -6.94 5.52 0.35
C LEU A 71 -6.64 4.78 1.67
N LEU A 72 -5.42 4.96 2.19
CA LEU A 72 -5.05 4.51 3.54
C LEU A 72 -5.68 5.37 4.65
N GLY A 73 -6.21 6.56 4.34
CA GLY A 73 -6.70 7.52 5.33
C GLY A 73 -5.57 8.22 6.09
N GLU A 74 -4.38 8.24 5.50
CA GLU A 74 -3.17 8.82 6.08
C GLU A 74 -2.95 10.23 5.49
N PRO A 75 -2.48 11.21 6.27
CA PRO A 75 -2.09 12.51 5.72
C PRO A 75 -0.92 12.32 4.73
N PRO A 76 -0.88 13.07 3.61
CA PRO A 76 0.12 12.89 2.53
C PRO A 76 1.60 13.04 2.96
#